data_AF-A0AAD4HG87-F1
#
_entry.id   AF-A0AAD4HG87-F1
#
_cell.length_a   1.000
_cell.length_b   1.000
_cell.length_c   1.000
_cell.angle_alpha   90.00
_cell.angle_beta   90.00
_cell.angle_gamma   90.00
#
_symmetry.space_group_name_H-M   'P 1'
#
loop_
_entity.id
_entity.type
_entity.pdbx_description
1 polymer ?
#
loop_
_entity_poly.entity_id
_entity_poly.type
_entity_poly.pdbx_seq_one_letter_code
_entity_poly.pdbx_strand_id
1 'polypeptide(L)'
;FGGIVLILSGDFFQYPPVGGSALYTPISRYAGQTDDEVQKRLGRLAWKTINTVVTLTEQQRMKTDPAYGQAVSRLRVRECTYNDMELFNSRV
;
A
#
# COMPACT_ATOMS: atom_id res chain seq x y z
N PHE A 1 -18.09 6.07 10.21
CA PHE A 1 -18.85 6.05 8.95
C PHE A 1 -20.37 5.94 9.15
N GLY A 2 -20.95 6.48 10.23
CA GLY A 2 -22.42 6.56 10.38
C GLY A 2 -23.20 5.23 10.33
N GLY A 3 -22.58 4.11 10.74
CA GLY A 3 -23.19 2.78 10.64
C GLY A 3 -23.08 2.10 9.26
N ILE A 4 -22.38 2.72 8.30
CA ILE A 4 -22.14 2.15 6.97
C ILE A 4 -21.06 1.06 7.05
N VAL A 5 -21.32 -0.07 6.38
CA VAL A 5 -20.32 -1.13 6.18
C VAL A 5 -19.24 -0.61 5.23
N LEU A 6 -17.99 -0.66 5.69
CA LEU A 6 -16.84 -0.21 4.93
C LEU A 6 -16.02 -1.41 4.45
N ILE A 7 -15.79 -1.49 3.14
CA ILE A 7 -14.86 -2.44 2.54
C ILE A 7 -13.79 -1.62 1.81
N LEU A 8 -12.54 -1.75 2.25
CA LEU A 8 -11.39 -1.09 1.65
C LEU A 8 -10.56 -2.14 0.90
N SER A 9 -10.10 -1.80 -0.29
CA SER A 9 -9.21 -2.66 -1.08
C SER A 9 -8.08 -1.83 -1.70
N GLY A 10 -6.90 -2.44 -1.81
CA GLY A 10 -5.71 -1.78 -2.34
C GLY A 10 -4.44 -2.49 -1.92
N ASP A 11 -3.30 -1.91 -2.31
CA ASP A 11 -1.97 -2.41 -1.97
C ASP A 11 -1.08 -1.24 -1.51
N PHE A 12 -0.61 -1.29 -0.26
CA PHE A 12 0.23 -0.22 0.32
C PHE A 12 1.66 -0.19 -0.20
N PHE A 13 2.06 -1.15 -1.01
CA PHE A 13 3.33 -1.12 -1.74
C PHE A 13 3.25 -0.35 -3.06
N GLN A 14 2.06 0.15 -3.43
CA GLN A 14 1.88 1.06 -4.57
C GLN A 14 2.13 2.52 -4.16
N TYR A 15 1.77 3.46 -5.04
CA TYR A 15 1.99 4.88 -4.80
C TYR A 15 1.21 5.38 -3.57
N PRO A 16 1.83 6.23 -2.73
CA PRO A 16 1.13 6.94 -1.68
C PRO A 16 0.19 8.00 -2.27
N PRO A 17 -0.75 8.55 -1.48
CA PRO A 17 -1.58 9.67 -1.90
C PRO A 17 -0.75 10.87 -2.38
N VAL A 18 -1.13 11.46 -3.52
CA VAL A 18 -0.48 12.66 -4.04
C VAL A 18 -0.85 13.86 -3.15
N GLY A 19 0.15 14.58 -2.66
CA GLY A 19 -0.05 15.80 -1.84
C GLY A 19 -0.66 15.55 -0.46
N GLY A 20 -0.89 14.29 -0.07
CA GLY A 20 -1.52 13.91 1.19
C GLY A 20 -0.63 13.00 2.04
N SER A 21 -1.17 12.57 3.18
CA SER A 21 -0.52 11.58 4.06
C SER A 21 -1.34 10.28 4.07
N ALA A 22 -0.67 9.15 3.94
CA ALA A 22 -1.34 7.85 4.06
C ALA A 22 -1.90 7.68 5.48
N LEU A 23 -3.15 7.20 5.58
CA LEU A 23 -3.88 7.15 6.86
C LEU A 23 -3.20 6.25 7.92
N TYR A 24 -2.45 5.24 7.47
CA TYR A 24 -1.69 4.34 8.33
C TYR A 24 -0.39 4.96 8.89
N THR A 25 0.07 6.10 8.36
CA THR A 25 1.33 6.74 8.76
C THR A 25 1.21 7.44 10.12
N PRO A 26 2.12 7.17 11.08
CA PRO A 26 2.17 7.89 12.35
C PRO A 26 2.22 9.41 12.17
N ILE A 27 1.34 10.11 12.89
CA ILE A 27 1.35 11.57 12.94
C ILE A 27 2.24 11.98 14.12
N SER A 28 3.19 12.89 13.88
CA SER A 28 4.09 13.39 14.91
C SER A 28 3.32 14.02 16.07
N ARG A 29 3.80 13.80 17.29
CA ARG A 29 3.29 14.49 18.48
C ARG A 29 3.52 16.01 18.43
N TYR A 30 4.47 16.45 17.61
CA TYR A 30 4.82 17.85 17.38
C TYR A 30 4.16 18.46 16.15
N ALA A 31 3.29 17.71 15.45
CA ALA A 31 2.53 18.27 14.35
C ALA A 31 1.58 19.36 14.86
N GLY A 32 1.43 20.43 14.08
CA GLY A 32 0.59 21.57 14.43
C GLY A 32 -0.90 21.24 14.56
N GLN A 33 -1.70 22.30 14.72
CA GLN A 33 -3.15 22.22 14.88
C GLN A 33 -3.90 22.96 13.77
N THR A 34 -3.33 22.98 12.55
CA THR A 34 -4.05 23.48 11.38
C THR A 34 -5.23 22.56 11.07
N ASP A 35 -6.24 23.08 10.35
CA ASP A 35 -7.39 22.27 9.94
C ASP A 35 -6.97 21.01 9.17
N ASP A 36 -5.95 21.12 8.31
CA ASP A 36 -5.38 19.99 7.58
C ASP A 36 -4.78 18.91 8.53
N GLU A 37 -4.04 19.33 9.56
CA GLU A 37 -3.50 18.41 10.56
C GLU A 37 -4.61 17.74 11.40
N VAL A 38 -5.68 18.47 11.70
CA VAL A 38 -6.86 17.90 12.37
C VAL A 38 -7.52 16.83 11.48
N GLN A 39 -7.70 17.10 10.19
CA GLN A 39 -8.27 16.12 9.25
C GLN A 39 -7.39 14.86 9.13
N LYS A 40 -6.07 15.01 9.05
CA LYS A 40 -5.14 13.86 9.07
C LYS A 40 -5.31 13.01 10.33
N ARG A 41 -5.43 13.65 11.50
CA ARG A 41 -5.64 12.95 12.79
C ARG A 41 -6.97 12.19 12.81
N LEU A 42 -8.06 12.81 12.35
CA LEU A 42 -9.36 12.15 12.24
C LEU A 42 -9.31 10.96 11.27
N GLY A 43 -8.67 11.13 10.12
CA GLY A 43 -8.45 10.05 9.15
C GLY A 43 -7.65 8.88 9.73
N ARG A 44 -6.58 9.17 10.48
CA ARG A 44 -5.81 8.15 11.21
C ARG A 44 -6.64 7.45 12.27
N LEU A 45 -7.45 8.17 13.03
CA LEU A 45 -8.35 7.56 14.02
C LEU A 45 -9.35 6.62 13.33
N ALA A 46 -9.97 7.05 12.23
CA ALA A 46 -10.86 6.22 11.43
C ALA A 46 -10.16 4.95 10.91
N TRP A 47 -8.93 5.09 10.41
CA TRP A 47 -8.09 3.95 9.99
C TRP A 47 -7.86 2.94 11.11
N LYS A 48 -7.59 3.41 12.34
CA LYS A 48 -7.41 2.54 13.51
C LYS A 48 -8.69 1.84 13.98
N THR A 49 -9.87 2.20 13.46
CA THR A 49 -11.13 1.50 13.77
C THR A 49 -11.39 0.29 12.88
N ILE A 50 -10.60 0.10 11.83
CA ILE A 50 -10.68 -1.10 10.97
C ILE A 50 -10.33 -2.32 11.84
N ASN A 51 -11.23 -3.29 11.88
CA ASN A 51 -11.15 -4.45 12.77
C ASN A 51 -10.79 -5.75 12.07
N THR A 52 -10.81 -5.77 10.74
CA THR A 52 -10.60 -6.97 9.92
C THR A 52 -9.66 -6.64 8.78
N VAL A 53 -8.65 -7.48 8.59
CA VAL A 53 -7.72 -7.40 7.46
C VAL A 53 -7.73 -8.74 6.76
N VAL A 54 -7.93 -8.72 5.44
CA VAL A 54 -7.86 -9.90 4.58
C VAL A 54 -6.73 -9.71 3.59
N THR A 55 -5.79 -10.65 3.54
CA THR A 55 -4.67 -10.64 2.61
C THR A 55 -4.91 -11.66 1.51
N LEU A 56 -4.97 -11.20 0.25
CA LEU A 56 -5.01 -12.08 -0.92
C LEU A 56 -3.58 -12.51 -1.27
N THR A 57 -3.35 -13.82 -1.38
CA THR A 57 -2.00 -14.39 -1.56
C THR A 57 -1.77 -14.95 -2.97
N GLU A 58 -2.83 -15.24 -3.72
CA GLU A 58 -2.71 -15.85 -5.05
C GLU A 58 -2.65 -14.79 -6.16
N GLN A 59 -1.55 -14.78 -6.91
CA GLN A 59 -1.37 -13.87 -8.04
C GLN A 59 -2.02 -14.45 -9.32
N GLN A 60 -3.07 -13.81 -9.81
CA GLN A 60 -3.85 -14.22 -11.00
C GLN A 60 -3.32 -13.68 -12.34
N ARG A 61 -2.93 -12.40 -12.40
CA ARG A 61 -2.52 -11.66 -13.61
C ARG A 61 -1.31 -12.29 -14.32
N MET A 62 -0.34 -12.81 -13.55
CA MET A 62 0.93 -13.32 -14.07
C MET A 62 1.02 -14.85 -14.01
N LYS A 63 -0.11 -15.56 -13.89
CA LYS A 63 -0.14 -17.03 -13.76
C LYS A 63 0.57 -17.77 -14.88
N THR A 64 0.48 -17.26 -16.11
CA THR A 64 1.11 -17.85 -17.29
C THR A 64 2.60 -17.50 -17.42
N ASP A 65 3.12 -16.60 -16.58
CA ASP A 65 4.55 -16.24 -16.51
C ASP A 65 5.03 -16.22 -15.05
N PRO A 66 5.22 -17.41 -14.42
CA PRO A 66 5.58 -17.50 -13.01
C PRO A 66 6.93 -16.83 -12.68
N ALA A 67 7.88 -16.84 -13.63
CA ALA A 67 9.19 -16.21 -13.45
C ALA A 67 9.05 -14.69 -13.30
N TYR A 68 8.28 -14.04 -14.19
CA TYR A 68 7.98 -12.62 -14.07
C TYR A 68 7.14 -12.30 -12.82
N GLY A 69 6.16 -13.15 -12.49
CA GLY A 69 5.36 -13.00 -11.27
C GLY A 69 6.19 -13.01 -9.99
N GLN A 70 7.20 -13.89 -9.91
CA GLN A 70 8.14 -13.93 -8.78
C GLN A 70 9.03 -12.68 -8.74
N ALA A 71 9.55 -12.22 -9.89
CA ALA A 71 10.37 -11.02 -9.96
C ALA A 71 9.61 -9.76 -9.49
N VAL A 72 8.36 -9.59 -9.93
CA VAL A 72 7.49 -8.48 -9.49
C VAL A 72 7.13 -8.61 -7.99
N SER A 73 6.95 -9.83 -7.48
CA SER A 73 6.70 -10.05 -6.06
C SER A 73 7.87 -9.62 -5.18
N ARG A 74 9.11 -9.89 -5.61
CA ARG A 74 10.33 -9.39 -4.96
C ARG A 74 10.48 -7.88 -5.09
N LEU A 75 10.18 -7.33 -6.27
CA LEU A 75 10.19 -5.88 -6.50
C LEU A 75 9.27 -5.15 -5.53
N ARG A 76 8.07 -5.69 -5.30
CA ARG A 76 7.08 -5.14 -4.37
C ARG A 76 7.66 -4.90 -2.97
N VAL A 77 8.45 -5.84 -2.45
CA VAL A 77 9.03 -5.77 -1.11
C VAL A 77 10.47 -5.25 -1.08
N ARG A 78 10.99 -4.77 -2.22
CA ARG A 78 12.37 -4.27 -2.40
C ARG A 78 13.45 -5.34 -2.19
N GLU A 79 13.15 -6.58 -2.56
CA GLU A 79 14.07 -7.74 -2.48
C GLU A 79 14.51 -8.21 -3.88
N CYS A 80 14.57 -7.31 -4.86
CA CYS A 80 15.04 -7.65 -6.21
C CYS A 80 16.47 -8.18 -6.20
N THR A 81 16.69 -9.21 -7.02
CA THR A 81 17.99 -9.80 -7.30
C THR A 81 18.57 -9.25 -8.60
N TYR A 82 19.84 -9.56 -8.86
CA TYR A 82 20.47 -9.24 -10.14
C TYR A 82 19.75 -9.90 -11.33
N ASN A 83 19.31 -11.16 -11.17
CA ASN A 83 18.54 -11.87 -12.20
C ASN A 83 17.19 -11.19 -12.49
N ASP A 84 16.55 -10.57 -11.48
CA ASP A 84 15.31 -9.81 -11.69
C ASP A 84 15.57 -8.57 -12.54
N MET A 85 16.69 -7.88 -12.29
CA MET A 85 17.10 -6.72 -13.10
C MET A 85 17.37 -7.13 -14.55
N GLU A 86 18.13 -8.20 -14.78
CA GLU A 86 18.36 -8.73 -16.13
C GLU A 86 17.06 -9.11 -16.83
N LEU A 87 16.14 -9.79 -16.12
CA LEU A 87 14.82 -10.14 -16.63
C LEU A 87 14.04 -8.88 -17.07
N PHE A 88 14.00 -7.84 -16.25
CA PHE A 88 13.30 -6.60 -16.58
C PHE A 88 13.94 -5.86 -17.77
N ASN A 89 15.27 -5.83 -17.86
CA ASN A 89 15.99 -5.18 -18.95
C ASN A 89 15.90 -5.95 -20.28
N SER A 90 15.63 -7.26 -20.26
CA SER A 90 15.51 -8.07 -21.48
C SER A 90 14.30 -7.74 -22.37
N ARG A 91 13.35 -6.94 -21.86
CA ARG A 91 12.10 -6.57 -22.54
C ARG A 91 12.03 -5.07 -22.90
N VAL A 92 13.18 -4.40 -22.94
CA VAL A 92 13.36 -3.03 -23.47
C VAL A 92 13.83 -3.11 -24.92
#